data_AF-A0AAW5ZXS2-F1
#
_entry.id   AF-A0AAW5ZXS2-F1
#
_cell.length_a   1.000
_cell.length_b   1.000
_cell.length_c   1.000
_cell.angle_alpha   90.00
_cell.angle_beta   90.00
_cell.angle_gamma   90.00
#
_symmetry.space_group_name_H-M   'P 1'
#
loop_
_entity.id
_entity.type
_entity.pdbx_description
1 polymer ?
#
loop_
_entity_poly.entity_id
_entity_poly.type
_entity_poly.pdbx_seq_one_letter_code
_entity_poly.pdbx_strand_id
1 'polypeptide(L)'
;MKQWDAFTALTNEIHEAMAQMGPIAHGLAVLVANTDPTDPAQVAIPINAMRAGVELKKRAEELLERFEVMAKICTGEKRRPDESLMEFVERFCTMEDAEISGAMAKNGVRLVGRYR
;
A
#
# COMPACT_ATOMS: atom_id res chain seq x y z
N MET A 1 21.20 -10.48 -2.45
CA MET A 1 20.48 -9.36 -1.80
C MET A 1 20.69 -8.11 -2.63
N LYS A 2 19.69 -7.33 -3.06
CA LYS A 2 18.24 -7.47 -3.18
C LYS A 2 17.90 -6.36 -4.21
N GLN A 3 17.85 -6.69 -5.51
CA GLN A 3 17.46 -5.68 -6.52
C GLN A 3 15.99 -5.26 -6.38
N TRP A 4 15.25 -6.11 -5.69
CA TRP A 4 13.93 -5.87 -5.13
C TRP A 4 13.94 -4.97 -3.90
N ASP A 5 15.07 -4.48 -3.36
CA ASP A 5 15.08 -3.75 -2.08
C ASP A 5 14.08 -2.60 -2.03
N ALA A 6 13.99 -1.80 -3.10
CA ALA A 6 13.06 -0.69 -3.17
C ALA A 6 11.60 -1.13 -3.37
N PHE A 7 11.35 -2.16 -4.19
CA PHE A 7 10.00 -2.72 -4.36
C PHE A 7 9.53 -3.43 -3.09
N THR A 8 10.35 -4.29 -2.51
CA THR A 8 10.11 -4.98 -1.23
C THR A 8 9.93 -3.98 -0.09
N ALA A 9 10.75 -2.93 0.00
CA ALA A 9 10.57 -1.87 0.99
C ALA A 9 9.21 -1.19 0.81
N LEU A 10 8.86 -0.82 -0.42
CA LEU A 10 7.60 -0.16 -0.71
C LEU A 10 6.38 -1.07 -0.46
N THR A 11 6.44 -2.35 -0.85
CA THR A 11 5.39 -3.33 -0.56
C THR A 11 5.26 -3.60 0.93
N ASN A 12 6.36 -3.61 1.68
CA ASN A 12 6.32 -3.70 3.14
C ASN A 12 5.69 -2.46 3.78
N GLU A 13 6.05 -1.26 3.32
CA GLU A 13 5.45 0.00 3.79
C GLU A 13 3.94 0.06 3.50
N ILE A 14 3.52 -0.45 2.33
CA ILE A 14 2.10 -0.58 1.98
C ILE A 14 1.42 -1.55 2.95
N HIS A 15 1.98 -2.75 3.17
CA HIS A 15 1.41 -3.71 4.11
C HIS A 15 1.33 -3.17 5.54
N GLU A 16 2.35 -2.47 6.02
CA GLU A 16 2.37 -1.85 7.35
C GLU A 16 1.29 -0.77 7.48
N ALA A 17 1.14 0.09 6.47
CA ALA A 17 0.10 1.12 6.44
C ALA A 17 -1.31 0.50 6.43
N MET A 18 -1.52 -0.56 5.64
CA MET A 18 -2.79 -1.28 5.57
C MET A 18 -3.10 -2.03 6.87
N ALA A 19 -2.10 -2.66 7.50
CA ALA A 19 -2.26 -3.38 8.76
C ALA A 19 -2.70 -2.46 9.91
N GLN A 20 -2.31 -1.19 9.89
CA GLN A 20 -2.73 -0.19 10.88
C GLN A 20 -4.20 0.25 10.72
N MET A 21 -4.78 0.13 9.52
CA MET A 21 -6.19 0.49 9.30
C MET A 21 -7.18 -0.49 9.95
N GLY A 22 -6.84 -1.78 10.02
CA GLY A 22 -7.71 -2.82 10.60
C GLY A 22 -8.07 -2.58 12.07
N PRO A 23 -7.10 -2.37 12.97
CA PRO A 23 -7.35 -2.04 14.38
C PRO A 23 -8.14 -0.74 14.58
N ILE A 24 -7.93 0.28 13.73
CA ILE A 24 -8.67 1.55 13.81
C ILE A 24 -10.13 1.35 13.42
N ALA A 25 -10.40 0.62 12.33
CA ALA A 25 -11.76 0.30 11.91
C ALA A 25 -12.49 -0.55 12.95
N HIS A 26 -11.81 -1.55 13.52
CA HIS A 26 -12.37 -2.38 14.59
C HIS A 26 -12.65 -1.57 15.86
N GLY A 27 -11.69 -0.75 16.29
CA GLY A 27 -11.84 0.13 17.46
C GLY A 27 -12.98 1.13 17.29
N LEU A 28 -13.13 1.72 16.10
CA LEU A 28 -14.26 2.59 15.76
C LEU A 28 -15.60 1.85 15.82
N ALA A 29 -15.69 0.64 15.27
CA ALA A 29 -16.93 -0.15 15.31
C ALA A 29 -17.34 -0.50 16.74
N VAL A 30 -16.38 -0.87 17.60
CA VAL A 30 -16.62 -1.16 19.03
C VAL A 30 -17.04 0.10 19.78
N LEU A 31 -16.40 1.25 19.51
CA LEU A 31 -16.76 2.51 20.15
C LEU A 31 -18.18 2.92 19.78
N VAL A 32 -18.52 2.94 18.48
CA VAL A 32 -19.86 3.30 17.99
C VAL A 32 -20.93 2.40 18.62
N ALA A 33 -20.67 1.09 18.74
CA ALA A 33 -21.58 0.14 19.36
C ALA A 33 -21.82 0.34 20.88
N ASN A 34 -20.94 1.07 21.58
CA ASN A 34 -20.98 1.24 23.04
C ASN A 34 -21.06 2.71 23.50
N THR A 35 -21.25 3.66 22.56
CA THR A 35 -21.24 5.11 22.87
C THR A 35 -22.48 5.53 23.66
N ASP A 36 -22.29 6.18 24.81
CA ASP A 36 -23.31 7.02 25.44
C ASP A 36 -23.30 8.42 24.77
N PRO A 37 -24.36 8.82 24.05
CA PRO A 37 -24.40 10.10 23.34
C PRO A 37 -24.44 11.32 24.26
N THR A 38 -24.58 11.14 25.58
CA THR A 38 -24.60 12.22 26.56
C THR A 38 -23.21 12.52 27.16
N ASP A 39 -22.20 11.68 26.91
CA ASP A 39 -20.82 11.87 27.35
C ASP A 39 -19.96 12.51 26.22
N PRO A 40 -19.55 13.79 26.36
CA PRO A 40 -18.76 14.48 25.33
C PRO A 40 -17.40 13.82 25.04
N ALA A 41 -16.82 13.10 26.00
CA ALA A 41 -15.57 12.39 25.82
C ALA A 41 -15.75 11.19 24.87
N GLN A 42 -16.88 10.51 24.95
CA GLN A 42 -17.21 9.36 24.09
C GLN A 42 -17.60 9.77 22.67
N VAL A 43 -18.03 11.03 22.47
CA VAL A 43 -18.27 11.60 21.14
C VAL A 43 -16.97 12.05 20.45
N ALA A 44 -15.98 12.53 21.21
CA ALA A 44 -14.71 13.03 20.65
C ALA A 44 -13.76 11.92 20.16
N ILE A 45 -13.78 10.73 20.79
CA ILE A 45 -12.88 9.62 20.46
C ILE A 45 -13.14 9.07 19.04
N PRO A 46 -14.39 8.80 18.60
CA PRO A 46 -14.68 8.39 17.23
C PRO A 46 -14.25 9.41 16.18
N ILE A 47 -14.41 10.71 16.46
CA ILE A 47 -14.02 11.79 15.53
C ILE A 47 -12.50 11.81 15.33
N ASN A 48 -11.73 11.70 16.41
CA ASN A 48 -10.27 11.68 16.32
C ASN A 48 -9.75 10.40 15.65
N ALA A 49 -10.37 9.25 15.91
CA ALA A 49 -10.02 7.99 15.26
C ALA A 49 -10.39 8.00 13.76
N MET A 50 -11.52 8.62 13.37
CA MET A 50 -11.86 8.83 11.95
C MET A 50 -10.83 9.73 11.26
N ARG A 51 -10.39 10.82 11.89
CA ARG A 51 -9.33 11.69 11.34
C ARG A 51 -8.01 10.94 11.14
N ALA A 52 -7.58 10.16 12.13
CA ALA A 52 -6.39 9.32 12.00
C ALA A 52 -6.54 8.28 10.88
N GLY A 53 -7.72 7.68 10.74
CA GLY A 53 -8.04 6.77 9.63
C GLY A 53 -7.97 7.43 8.26
N VAL A 54 -8.44 8.68 8.12
CA VAL A 54 -8.34 9.46 6.87
C VAL A 54 -6.89 9.72 6.49
N GLU A 55 -6.05 10.14 7.43
CA GLU A 55 -4.62 10.39 7.17
C GLU A 55 -3.88 9.09 6.77
N LEU A 56 -4.18 7.98 7.44
CA LEU A 56 -3.62 6.67 7.09
C LEU A 56 -4.08 6.19 5.70
N LYS A 57 -5.36 6.39 5.38
CA LYS A 57 -5.88 6.08 4.05
C LYS A 57 -5.16 6.89 2.97
N LYS A 58 -5.00 8.20 3.17
CA LYS A 58 -4.27 9.07 2.24
C LYS A 58 -2.83 8.61 2.06
N ARG A 59 -2.14 8.27 3.15
CA ARG A 59 -0.78 7.71 3.08
C ARG A 59 -0.74 6.40 2.31
N ALA A 60 -1.70 5.50 2.51
CA ALA A 60 -1.76 4.24 1.77
C ALA A 60 -1.99 4.47 0.27
N GLU A 61 -2.88 5.40 -0.11
CA GLU A 61 -3.11 5.80 -1.50
C GLU A 61 -1.83 6.36 -2.14
N GLU A 62 -1.11 7.27 -1.46
CA GLU A 62 0.17 7.80 -1.94
C GLU A 62 1.24 6.71 -2.15
N LEU A 63 1.29 5.70 -1.27
CA LEU A 63 2.21 4.57 -1.42
C LEU A 63 1.84 3.68 -2.62
N LEU A 64 0.56 3.43 -2.84
CA LEU A 64 0.08 2.67 -4.00
C LEU A 64 0.36 3.40 -5.33
N GLU A 65 0.18 4.73 -5.37
CA GLU A 65 0.53 5.55 -6.54
C GLU A 65 2.03 5.51 -6.83
N ARG A 66 2.87 5.60 -5.79
CA ARG A 66 4.33 5.45 -5.93
C ARG A 66 4.70 4.08 -6.49
N PHE A 67 4.01 3.04 -6.04
CA PHE A 67 4.22 1.69 -6.55
C PHE A 67 3.86 1.60 -8.03
N GLU A 68 2.72 2.15 -8.45
CA GLU A 68 2.32 2.19 -9.87
C GLU A 68 3.36 2.90 -10.74
N VAL A 69 3.85 4.06 -10.30
CA VAL A 69 4.89 4.81 -11.01
C VAL A 69 6.17 4.00 -11.11
N MET A 70 6.60 3.37 -10.02
CA MET A 70 7.82 2.56 -9.99
C MET A 70 7.69 1.33 -10.89
N ALA A 71 6.57 0.60 -10.84
CA ALA A 71 6.26 -0.52 -11.72
C ALA A 71 6.32 -0.09 -13.19
N LYS A 72 5.68 1.03 -13.54
CA LYS A 72 5.70 1.55 -14.90
C LYS A 72 7.09 1.93 -15.39
N ILE A 73 7.90 2.60 -14.56
CA ILE A 73 9.26 3.00 -14.94
C ILE A 73 10.17 1.78 -15.06
N CYS A 74 10.07 0.85 -14.11
CA CYS A 74 11.00 -0.26 -14.03
C CYS A 74 10.64 -1.40 -14.99
N THR A 75 9.37 -1.77 -15.11
CA THR A 75 8.93 -2.95 -15.86
C THR A 75 8.05 -2.60 -17.07
N GLY A 76 7.63 -1.35 -17.22
CA GLY A 76 6.71 -0.93 -18.28
C GLY A 76 5.26 -1.35 -18.02
N GLU A 77 4.99 -2.05 -16.91
CA GLU A 77 3.64 -2.45 -16.50
C GLU A 77 2.75 -1.23 -16.25
N LYS A 78 1.50 -1.34 -16.67
CA LYS A 78 0.50 -0.27 -16.51
C LYS A 78 -0.76 -0.85 -15.90
N ARG A 79 -1.42 -0.03 -15.07
CA ARG A 79 -2.76 -0.32 -14.59
C ARG A 79 -3.75 -0.29 -15.75
N ARG A 80 -4.69 -1.23 -15.74
CA ARG A 80 -5.79 -1.24 -16.72
C ARG A 80 -6.79 -0.12 -16.41
N PRO A 81 -7.54 0.39 -17.40
CA PRO A 81 -8.47 1.51 -17.17
C PRO A 81 -9.55 1.22 -16.10
N ASP A 82 -9.91 -0.05 -15.94
CA ASP A 82 -10.93 -0.58 -15.02
C ASP A 82 -10.35 -1.17 -13.72
N GLU A 83 -9.02 -1.24 -13.61
CA GLU A 83 -8.31 -1.82 -12.47
C GLU A 83 -8.04 -0.74 -11.42
N SER A 84 -8.40 -0.99 -10.17
CA SER A 84 -8.03 -0.13 -9.04
C SER A 84 -6.53 -0.19 -8.74
N LEU A 85 -6.02 0.78 -7.97
CA LEU A 85 -4.61 0.75 -7.53
C LEU A 85 -4.27 -0.53 -6.76
N MET A 86 -5.19 -1.01 -5.91
CA MET A 86 -4.96 -2.22 -5.13
C MET A 86 -4.90 -3.46 -6.03
N GLU A 87 -5.85 -3.61 -6.96
CA GLU A 87 -5.87 -4.74 -7.90
C GLU A 87 -4.62 -4.76 -8.77
N PHE A 88 -4.10 -3.59 -9.15
CA PHE A 88 -2.83 -3.48 -9.86
C PHE A 88 -1.66 -4.01 -9.02
N VAL A 89 -1.56 -3.61 -7.75
CA VAL A 89 -0.50 -4.09 -6.85
C VAL A 89 -0.61 -5.58 -6.63
N GLU A 90 -1.81 -6.11 -6.37
CA GLU A 90 -2.05 -7.54 -6.20
C GLU A 90 -1.62 -8.32 -7.44
N ARG A 91 -2.04 -7.87 -8.64
CA ARG A 91 -1.62 -8.48 -9.90
C ARG A 91 -0.10 -8.46 -10.05
N PHE A 92 0.54 -7.31 -9.81
CA PHE A 92 2.00 -7.20 -9.92
C PHE A 92 2.72 -8.13 -8.94
N CYS A 93 2.24 -8.22 -7.70
CA CYS A 93 2.80 -9.10 -6.66
C CYS A 93 2.61 -10.60 -6.96
N THR A 94 1.68 -10.97 -7.85
CA THR A 94 1.49 -12.36 -8.30
C THR A 94 2.35 -12.74 -9.50
N MET A 95 3.07 -11.80 -10.13
CA MET A 95 3.96 -12.11 -11.25
C MET A 95 5.19 -12.88 -10.78
N GLU A 96 5.72 -13.76 -11.64
CA GLU A 96 6.94 -14.49 -11.29
C GLU A 96 8.18 -13.58 -11.32
N ASP A 97 9.15 -13.85 -10.44
CA ASP A 97 10.40 -13.09 -10.37
C ASP A 97 11.14 -13.02 -11.72
N ALA A 98 11.05 -14.10 -12.52
CA ALA A 98 11.65 -14.17 -13.85
C ALA A 98 10.95 -13.25 -14.85
N GLU A 99 9.62 -13.11 -14.77
CA GLU A 99 8.84 -12.23 -15.62
C GLU A 99 9.17 -10.77 -15.32
N ILE A 100 9.19 -10.40 -14.04
CA ILE A 100 9.52 -9.04 -13.62
C ILE A 100 10.98 -8.71 -13.99
N SER A 101 11.92 -9.62 -13.73
CA SER A 101 13.33 -9.41 -14.11
C SER A 101 13.49 -9.26 -15.63
N GLY A 102 12.76 -10.06 -16.41
CA GLY A 102 12.72 -9.96 -17.87
C GLY A 102 12.13 -8.63 -18.35
N ALA A 103 11.06 -8.16 -17.72
CA ALA A 103 10.43 -6.87 -18.01
C ALA A 103 11.35 -5.69 -17.67
N MET A 104 12.08 -5.76 -16.55
CA MET A 104 13.10 -4.76 -16.18
C MET A 104 14.23 -4.68 -17.19
N ALA A 105 14.77 -5.83 -17.58
CA ALA A 105 15.83 -5.90 -18.59
C ALA A 105 15.37 -5.30 -19.94
N LYS A 106 14.13 -5.59 -20.35
CA LYS A 106 13.53 -5.02 -21.58
C LYS A 106 13.35 -3.50 -21.52
N ASN A 107 13.09 -2.94 -20.35
CA ASN A 107 13.00 -1.48 -20.14
C ASN A 107 14.36 -0.81 -19.90
N GLY A 108 15.46 -1.52 -20.14
CA GLY A 108 16.81 -0.96 -19.98
C GLY A 108 17.23 -0.77 -18.53
N VAL A 109 16.46 -1.27 -17.57
CA VAL A 109 16.86 -1.32 -16.16
C VAL A 109 17.88 -2.45 -16.01
N ARG A 110 19.16 -2.08 -16.01
CA ARG A 110 20.23 -3.03 -15.71
C ARG A 110 20.25 -3.32 -14.22
N LEU A 111 19.81 -4.52 -13.90
CA LEU A 111 19.98 -5.17 -12.61
C LEU A 111 21.48 -5.30 -12.30
N VAL A 112 22.03 -4.36 -11.52
CA VAL A 112 23.44 -4.39 -11.11
C VAL A 112 23.57 -5.45 -10.01
N GLY A 113 23.97 -6.67 -10.39
CA GLY A 113 24.36 -7.69 -9.42
C GLY A 113 25.72 -7.31 -8.85
N ARG A 114 25.83 -7.08 -7.54
CA ARG A 114 27.14 -7.17 -6.88
C ARG A 114 27.56 -8.63 -6.93
N TYR A 115 28.46 -8.96 -7.86
CA TYR A 115 29.22 -10.20 -7.80
C TYR A 115 29.89 -10.29 -6.41
N ARG A 116 29.50 -11.29 -5.62
CA ARG A 116 30.32 -11.88 -4.57
C ARG A 116 30.08 -13.37 -4.58
#